data_AF-A0A435FKM0-F1
#
_entry.id   AF-A0A435FKM0-F1
#
_cell.length_a   1.000
_cell.length_b   1.000
_cell.length_c   1.000
_cell.angle_alpha   90.00
_cell.angle_beta   90.00
_cell.angle_gamma   90.00
#
_symmetry.space_group_name_H-M   'P 1'
#
loop_
_entity.id
_entity.type
_entity.pdbx_description
1 polymer ?
#
loop_
_entity_poly.entity_id
_entity_poly.type
_entity_poly.pdbx_seq_one_letter_code
_entity_poly.pdbx_strand_id
1 'polypeptide(L)' 'LEKAIGLMARHGAIADTISRARHFGEIARDALAPLEATPQKSALLDVIDFCISRVN' A
#
# COMPACT_ATOMS: atom_id res chain seq x y z
N LEU A 1 -2.82 -18.21 -19.69
CA LEU A 1 -2.64 -17.01 -18.84
C LEU A 1 -3.84 -16.06 -18.95
N GLU A 2 -4.31 -15.76 -20.17
CA GLU A 2 -5.43 -14.84 -20.44
C GLU A 2 -6.71 -15.14 -19.66
N LYS A 3 -7.13 -16.41 -19.57
CA LYS A 3 -8.34 -16.80 -18.83
C LYS A 3 -8.27 -16.42 -17.34
N ALA A 4 -7.11 -16.56 -16.70
CA ALA A 4 -6.93 -16.22 -15.29
C ALA A 4 -6.95 -14.70 -15.07
N ILE A 5 -6.27 -13.94 -15.95
CA ILE A 5 -6.31 -12.47 -15.94
C ILE A 5 -7.73 -11.96 -16.16
N GLY A 6 -8.47 -12.56 -17.10
CA GLY A 6 -9.87 -12.22 -17.36
C GLY A 6 -10.78 -12.46 -16.15
N LEU A 7 -10.56 -13.53 -15.38
CA LEU A 7 -11.29 -13.77 -14.13
C LEU A 7 -10.94 -12.73 -13.05
N MET A 8 -9.65 -12.41 -12.88
CA MET A 8 -9.21 -11.38 -11.93
C MET A 8 -9.82 -10.02 -12.25
N ALA A 9 -9.89 -9.66 -13.54
CA ALA A 9 -10.54 -8.42 -13.99
C ALA A 9 -12.06 -8.45 -13.74
N ARG A 10 -12.73 -9.54 -14.12
CA ARG A 10 -14.19 -9.71 -13.94
C ARG A 10 -14.62 -9.58 -12.49
N HIS A 11 -13.82 -10.12 -11.57
CA HIS A 11 -14.12 -10.12 -10.14
C HIS A 11 -13.48 -8.96 -9.37
N GLY A 12 -12.83 -8.00 -10.05
CA GLY A 12 -12.24 -6.84 -9.39
C GLY A 12 -11.07 -7.13 -8.45
N ALA A 13 -10.49 -8.35 -8.51
CA ALA A 13 -9.50 -8.82 -7.53
C ALA A 13 -8.24 -7.94 -7.44
N ILE A 14 -7.85 -7.31 -8.56
CA ILE A 14 -6.72 -6.38 -8.61
C ILE A 14 -7.06 -5.08 -7.87
N ALA A 15 -8.23 -4.50 -8.13
CA ALA A 15 -8.67 -3.27 -7.47
C ALA A 15 -8.80 -3.47 -5.95
N ASP A 16 -9.37 -4.59 -5.51
CA ASP A 16 -9.46 -4.94 -4.09
C ASP A 16 -8.07 -5.06 -3.44
N THR A 17 -7.11 -5.62 -4.16
CA THR A 17 -5.73 -5.75 -3.68
C THR A 17 -5.04 -4.38 -3.56
N ILE A 18 -5.28 -3.46 -4.51
CA ILE A 18 -4.78 -2.07 -4.44
C ILE A 18 -5.41 -1.35 -3.25
N SER A 19 -6.72 -1.49 -3.04
CA SER A 19 -7.41 -0.89 -1.89
C SER A 19 -6.83 -1.37 -0.56
N ARG A 20 -6.54 -2.67 -0.44
CA ARG A 20 -5.88 -3.22 0.75
C ARG A 20 -4.46 -2.70 0.92
N ALA A 21 -3.67 -2.61 -0.16
CA ALA A 21 -2.31 -2.06 -0.09
C ALA A 21 -2.30 -0.62 0.45
N ARG A 22 -3.22 0.23 -0.03
CA ARG A 22 -3.39 1.60 0.48
C ARG A 22 -3.82 1.60 1.94
N HIS A 23 -4.82 0.78 2.30
CA HIS A 23 -5.31 0.67 3.67
C HIS A 23 -4.20 0.30 4.68
N PHE A 24 -3.36 -0.68 4.35
CA PHE A 24 -2.24 -1.06 5.21
C PHE A 24 -1.16 0.03 5.27
N GLY A 25 -0.96 0.80 4.19
CA GLY A 25 -0.12 1.99 4.20
C GLY A 25 -0.58 3.02 5.21
N GLU A 26 -1.86 3.35 5.23
CA GLU A 26 -2.42 4.29 6.20
C GLU A 26 -2.25 3.79 7.63
N ILE A 27 -2.56 2.50 7.90
CA ILE A 27 -2.34 1.91 9.23
C ILE A 27 -0.87 2.03 9.66
N ALA A 28 0.08 1.79 8.75
CA ALA A 28 1.49 1.92 9.05
C ALA A 28 1.90 3.38 9.34
N ARG A 29 1.37 4.35 8.59
CA ARG A 29 1.61 5.78 8.87
C ARG A 29 1.01 6.19 10.21
N ASP A 30 -0.20 5.75 10.52
CA ASP A 30 -0.87 6.01 11.80
C ASP A 30 -0.08 5.43 12.97
N ALA A 31 0.48 4.23 12.83
CA ALA A 31 1.33 3.61 13.84
C ALA A 31 2.62 4.40 14.12
N LEU A 32 3.15 5.09 13.11
CA LEU A 32 4.33 5.96 13.26
C LEU A 32 3.99 7.36 13.77
N ALA A 33 2.72 7.79 13.71
CA ALA A 33 2.30 9.14 14.04
C ALA A 33 2.74 9.61 15.44
N PRO A 34 2.63 8.79 16.52
CA PRO A 34 3.01 9.21 17.88
C PRO A 34 4.52 9.34 18.10
N LEU A 35 5.36 8.81 17.20
CA LEU A 35 6.81 8.83 17.36
C LEU A 35 7.37 10.24 17.16
N GLU A 36 8.47 10.56 17.82
CA GLU A 36 9.16 11.83 17.63
C GLU A 36 9.63 12.00 16.18
N ALA A 37 9.71 13.26 15.73
CA ALA A 37 10.23 13.60 14.41
C ALA A 37 11.73 13.36 14.36
N THR A 38 12.11 12.18 13.88
CA THR A 38 13.51 11.75 13.71
C THR A 38 13.79 11.39 12.25
N PRO A 39 15.06 11.40 11.81
CA PRO A 39 15.43 10.92 10.47
C PRO A 39 14.95 9.48 10.21
N GLN A 40 14.90 8.63 11.23
CA GLN A 40 14.43 7.26 11.16
C GLN A 40 12.93 7.19 10.92
N LYS A 41 12.13 8.02 11.62
CA LYS A 41 10.68 8.14 11.35
C LYS A 41 10.44 8.56 9.90
N SER A 42 11.18 9.56 9.40
CA SER A 42 11.08 10.00 8.01
C SER A 42 11.39 8.86 7.03
N ALA A 43 12.50 8.15 7.24
CA ALA A 43 12.90 7.04 6.37
C ALA A 43 11.85 5.92 6.36
N LEU A 44 11.19 5.64 7.49
CA LEU A 44 10.11 4.65 7.54
C LEU A 44 8.87 5.11 6.76
N LEU A 45 8.53 6.40 6.79
CA LEU A 45 7.45 6.95 5.97
C LEU A 45 7.78 6.84 4.48
N ASP A 46 9.02 7.14 4.08
CA ASP A 46 9.47 7.01 2.68
C ASP A 46 9.39 5.55 2.19
N VAL A 47 9.70 4.58 3.06
CA VAL A 47 9.58 3.16 2.74
C VAL A 47 8.11 2.76 2.52
N ILE A 48 7.19 3.27 3.35
CA ILE A 48 5.75 3.02 3.17
C ILE A 48 5.28 3.54 1.81
N ASP A 49 5.68 4.77 1.45
CA ASP A 49 5.34 5.38 0.16
C ASP A 49 5.93 4.59 -1.02
N PHE A 50 7.19 4.18 -0.90
CA PHE A 50 7.84 3.34 -1.91
C PHE A 50 7.08 2.03 -2.16
N CYS A 51 6.65 1.34 -1.10
CA CYS A 51 5.92 0.07 -1.21
C CYS A 51 4.60 0.19 -1.99
N ILE A 52 3.93 1.35 -1.93
CA ILE A 52 2.60 1.58 -2.52
C ILE A 52 2.68 2.35 -3.85
N SER A 53 3.82 2.98 -4.16
CA SER A 53 4.05 3.83 -5.34
C SER A 53 3.54 3.26 -6.68
N ARG A 54 3.64 1.95 -6.90
CA ARG A 54 3.27 1.28 -8.17
C ARG A 54 1.77 1.17 -8.40
N VAL A 55 0.96 1.48 -7.38
CA VAL A 55 -0.50 1.39 -7.43
C VAL A 55 -1.19 2.71 -7.05
N ASN A 56 -0.40 3.78 -6.87
CA ASN A 56 -0.91 5.14 -6.65
C ASN A 56 -1.24 5.83 -7.97
#